data_AF-A0A7S3Z4X4-F1
#
_entry.id   AF-A0A7S3Z4X4-F1
#
_cell.length_a   1.000
_cell.length_b   1.000
_cell.length_c   1.000
_cell.angle_alpha   90.00
_cell.angle_beta   90.00
_cell.angle_gamma   90.00
#
_symmetry.space_group_name_H-M   'P 1'
#
loop_
_entity.id
_entity.type
_entity.pdbx_description
1 polymer ?
#
loop_
_entity_poly.entity_id
_entity_poly.type
_entity_poly.pdbx_seq_one_letter_code
_entity_poly.pdbx_strand_id
1 'polypeptide(L)'
;MLSFIAFSLALSSCSAKSGVTFGPENVFNDAGYIPVASGTKELFYWFFESRNDPTTDPFIIWMSGGPGCSSQLAMFAENGPYHVNKKAGGELYLTLNEFSWNSNATVLWIDQPAGAGFSYGVPDFGEKGVANDMWSFLMGFYKKYPKYQGLDLHIFGESYAGHYVPATAAKIIDNIAAGMGEVNLKSIAIGNGLTAPGVQFEHYLPYAKVCQCWQPNPTPPNFTQIHPPSPHFIIQIPP
;
A
#
# COMPACT_ATOMS: atom_id res chain seq x y z
N MET A 1 -5.88 11.39 -23.68
CA MET A 1 -4.91 12.46 -23.36
C MET A 1 -5.55 13.75 -22.78
N LEU A 2 -6.87 13.94 -22.86
CA LEU A 2 -7.57 15.10 -22.27
C LEU A 2 -8.25 14.85 -20.91
N SER A 3 -8.11 13.66 -20.32
CA SER A 3 -8.70 13.32 -19.01
C SER A 3 -7.70 13.31 -17.84
N PHE A 4 -6.42 13.63 -18.09
CA PHE A 4 -5.37 13.67 -17.08
C PHE A 4 -5.04 15.09 -16.57
N ILE A 5 -5.48 16.13 -17.28
CA ILE A 5 -5.17 17.53 -16.91
C ILE A 5 -6.10 18.05 -15.79
N ALA A 6 -7.31 17.49 -15.67
CA ALA A 6 -8.28 17.95 -14.66
C ALA A 6 -7.94 17.55 -13.22
N PHE A 7 -7.03 16.58 -13.00
CA PHE A 7 -6.59 16.20 -11.66
C PHE A 7 -5.42 17.04 -11.14
N SER A 8 -4.70 17.72 -12.04
CA SER A 8 -3.45 18.43 -11.71
C SER A 8 -3.65 19.90 -11.32
N LEU A 9 -4.87 20.45 -11.41
CA LEU A 9 -5.13 21.88 -11.20
C LEU A 9 -5.88 22.23 -9.90
N ALA A 10 -6.17 21.26 -9.02
CA ALA A 10 -6.86 21.51 -7.75
C ALA A 10 -5.97 21.50 -6.49
N LEU A 11 -4.67 21.21 -6.61
CA LEU A 11 -3.80 21.04 -5.42
C LEU A 11 -2.63 22.03 -5.31
N SER A 12 -2.49 22.99 -6.22
CA SER A 12 -1.33 23.92 -6.22
C SER A 12 -1.42 25.09 -5.22
N SER A 13 -2.41 25.12 -4.32
CA SER A 13 -2.50 26.16 -3.28
C SER A 13 -3.23 25.75 -1.99
N CYS A 14 -3.27 24.45 -1.67
CA CYS A 14 -3.68 24.03 -0.33
C CYS A 14 -2.44 23.84 0.54
N SER A 15 -2.05 24.87 1.29
CA SER A 15 -1.34 24.63 2.53
C SER A 15 -2.29 23.81 3.40
N ALA A 16 -1.97 22.54 3.64
CA ALA A 16 -2.76 21.66 4.48
C ALA A 16 -2.88 22.31 5.86
N LYS A 17 -4.02 22.94 6.13
CA LYS A 17 -4.40 23.28 7.50
C LYS A 17 -4.62 21.96 8.22
N SER A 18 -3.95 21.77 9.35
CA SER A 18 -4.28 20.69 10.27
C SER A 18 -5.79 20.71 10.56
N GLY A 19 -6.45 19.55 10.46
CA GLY A 19 -7.85 19.39 10.83
C GLY A 19 -8.90 19.50 9.72
N VAL A 20 -8.53 19.37 8.43
CA VAL A 20 -9.54 19.10 7.38
C VAL A 20 -9.93 17.62 7.46
N THR A 21 -11.17 17.35 7.87
CA THR A 21 -11.76 16.01 7.83
C THR A 21 -11.95 15.58 6.38
N PHE A 22 -11.33 14.47 5.98
CA PHE A 22 -11.56 13.87 4.67
C PHE A 22 -12.62 12.77 4.80
N GLY A 23 -13.70 12.91 4.03
CA GLY A 23 -14.80 11.97 4.04
C GLY A 23 -15.85 12.22 5.13
N PRO A 24 -16.86 11.33 5.22
CA PRO A 24 -18.01 11.49 6.11
C PRO A 24 -17.70 11.27 7.60
N GLU A 25 -16.56 10.69 7.95
CA GLU A 25 -16.17 10.44 9.34
C GLU A 25 -15.11 11.43 9.85
N ASN A 26 -15.11 11.65 11.17
CA ASN A 26 -14.10 12.46 11.85
C ASN A 26 -12.95 11.58 12.35
N VAL A 27 -12.27 10.89 11.44
CA VAL A 27 -11.03 10.14 11.72
C VAL A 27 -9.83 11.01 11.33
N PHE A 28 -8.82 11.06 12.20
CA PHE A 28 -7.59 11.77 11.88
C PHE A 28 -6.91 11.10 10.69
N ASN A 29 -6.57 11.91 9.70
CA ASN A 29 -5.89 11.49 8.50
C ASN A 29 -4.96 12.62 8.07
N ASP A 30 -3.86 12.26 7.43
CA ASP A 30 -2.94 13.22 6.83
C ASP A 30 -2.33 12.64 5.56
N ALA A 31 -2.06 13.53 4.61
CA ALA A 31 -1.40 13.21 3.36
C ALA A 31 -0.25 14.18 3.13
N GLY A 32 0.84 13.69 2.56
CA GLY A 32 2.00 14.53 2.31
C GLY A 32 3.16 13.75 1.72
N TYR A 33 4.34 14.32 1.85
CA TYR A 33 5.56 13.80 1.25
C TYR A 33 6.61 13.57 2.33
N ILE A 34 7.39 12.49 2.16
CA ILE A 34 8.63 12.27 2.89
C ILE A 34 9.79 12.24 1.90
N PRO A 35 10.82 13.09 2.08
CA PRO A 35 12.00 13.06 1.24
C PRO A 35 12.84 11.81 1.51
N VAL A 36 13.31 11.17 0.44
CA VAL A 36 14.16 9.97 0.46
C VAL A 36 15.35 10.17 -0.49
N ALA A 37 16.30 9.22 -0.51
CA ALA A 37 17.50 9.31 -1.35
C ALA A 37 18.21 10.68 -1.25
N SER A 38 18.45 11.12 0.00
CA SER A 38 19.07 12.43 0.30
C SER A 38 18.32 13.63 -0.30
N GLY A 39 17.00 13.53 -0.46
CA GLY A 39 16.14 14.60 -0.97
C GLY A 39 16.03 14.65 -2.50
N THR A 40 16.59 13.68 -3.22
CA THR A 40 16.45 13.58 -4.69
C THR A 40 15.12 12.97 -5.13
N LYS A 41 14.37 12.39 -4.18
CA LYS A 41 13.07 11.76 -4.36
C LYS A 41 12.15 12.16 -3.21
N GLU A 42 10.85 12.23 -3.46
CA GLU A 42 9.82 12.46 -2.45
C GLU A 42 8.70 11.44 -2.64
N LEU A 43 8.45 10.60 -1.63
CA LEU A 43 7.36 9.64 -1.68
C LEU A 43 6.10 10.24 -1.05
N PHE A 44 5.02 10.23 -1.81
CA PHE A 44 3.70 10.60 -1.35
C PHE A 44 3.12 9.50 -0.47
N TYR A 45 2.44 9.92 0.59
CA TYR A 45 1.66 9.05 1.44
C TYR A 45 0.30 9.66 1.76
N TRP A 46 -0.63 8.78 2.12
CA TRP A 46 -1.85 9.13 2.83
C TRP A 46 -2.10 8.06 3.90
N PHE A 47 -2.37 8.46 5.14
CA PHE A 47 -2.82 7.52 6.16
C PHE A 47 -4.09 7.99 6.85
N PHE A 48 -4.77 7.01 7.42
CA PHE A 48 -5.93 7.17 8.29
C PHE A 48 -5.65 6.42 9.59
N GLU A 49 -5.94 7.07 10.72
CA GLU A 49 -5.90 6.41 12.02
C GLU A 49 -6.94 5.29 12.13
N SER A 50 -6.68 4.38 13.08
CA SER A 50 -7.67 3.39 13.47
C SER A 50 -8.97 4.05 13.93
N ARG A 51 -10.10 3.48 13.50
CA ARG A 51 -11.44 3.84 14.00
C ARG A 51 -11.68 3.36 15.44
N ASN A 52 -10.88 2.40 15.92
CA ASN A 52 -11.01 1.84 17.26
C ASN A 52 -10.14 2.60 18.28
N ASP A 53 -8.85 2.26 18.42
CA ASP A 53 -7.91 2.98 19.28
C ASP A 53 -6.55 3.18 18.58
N PRO A 54 -6.30 4.35 17.97
CA PRO A 54 -5.06 4.61 17.23
C PRO A 54 -3.80 4.69 18.10
N THR A 55 -3.93 4.63 19.44
CA THR A 55 -2.80 4.64 20.37
C THR A 55 -2.28 3.26 20.72
N THR A 56 -3.08 2.21 20.49
CA THR A 56 -2.74 0.82 20.84
C THR A 56 -2.91 -0.14 19.67
N ASP A 57 -3.78 0.16 18.72
CA ASP A 57 -3.99 -0.65 17.52
C ASP A 57 -2.74 -0.67 16.62
N PRO A 58 -2.55 -1.75 15.84
CA PRO A 58 -1.37 -1.91 14.98
C PRO A 58 -1.26 -0.84 13.88
N PHE A 59 -0.05 -0.70 13.36
CA PHE A 59 0.28 0.17 12.24
C PHE A 59 0.56 -0.66 10.98
N ILE A 60 -0.15 -0.38 9.89
CA ILE A 60 -0.02 -1.13 8.63
C ILE A 60 0.51 -0.20 7.55
N ILE A 61 1.57 -0.62 6.88
CA ILE A 61 2.00 -0.05 5.61
C ILE A 61 1.40 -0.88 4.48
N TRP A 62 0.73 -0.24 3.53
CA TRP A 62 0.27 -0.85 2.30
C TRP A 62 1.13 -0.43 1.10
N MET A 63 1.56 -1.43 0.33
CA MET A 63 2.33 -1.26 -0.90
C MET A 63 1.62 -1.93 -2.09
N SER A 64 1.17 -1.14 -3.06
CA SER A 64 0.71 -1.68 -4.35
C SER A 64 1.89 -2.05 -5.28
N GLY A 65 1.64 -3.01 -6.18
CA GLY A 65 2.61 -3.50 -7.15
C GLY A 65 2.66 -2.70 -8.46
N GLY A 66 2.48 -3.39 -9.59
CA GLY A 66 2.55 -2.81 -10.95
C GLY A 66 3.67 -3.44 -11.78
N PRO A 67 4.95 -3.05 -11.60
CA PRO A 67 5.49 -2.03 -10.67
C PRO A 67 5.09 -0.58 -11.00
N GLY A 68 5.05 0.30 -9.99
CA GLY A 68 4.77 1.74 -10.15
C GLY A 68 3.29 2.14 -10.11
N CYS A 69 2.39 1.23 -9.74
CA CYS A 69 1.00 1.58 -9.49
C CYS A 69 0.86 2.37 -8.18
N SER A 70 0.02 3.40 -8.20
CA SER A 70 -0.28 4.16 -6.98
C SER A 70 -1.02 3.30 -5.96
N SER A 71 -0.59 3.38 -4.70
CA SER A 71 -1.29 2.75 -3.57
C SER A 71 -2.60 3.47 -3.23
N GLN A 72 -2.82 4.68 -3.75
CA GLN A 72 -4.10 5.38 -3.59
C GLN A 72 -5.24 4.67 -4.36
N LEU A 73 -4.90 3.88 -5.40
CA LEU A 73 -5.88 3.02 -6.05
C LEU A 73 -6.44 1.99 -5.07
N ALA A 74 -5.57 1.31 -4.31
CA ALA A 74 -5.99 0.37 -3.28
C ALA A 74 -6.77 1.05 -2.15
N MET A 75 -6.36 2.26 -1.76
CA MET A 75 -7.06 3.03 -0.76
C MET A 75 -8.53 3.32 -1.17
N PHE A 76 -8.79 3.68 -2.43
CA PHE A 76 -10.14 4.03 -2.88
C PHE A 76 -10.96 2.87 -3.45
N ALA A 77 -10.31 1.81 -3.92
CA ALA A 77 -10.98 0.69 -4.61
C ALA A 77 -10.96 -0.63 -3.83
N GLU A 78 -10.14 -0.76 -2.79
CA GLU A 78 -9.92 -2.02 -2.09
C GLU A 78 -10.17 -1.87 -0.59
N ASN A 79 -9.14 -1.47 0.17
CA ASN A 79 -9.08 -1.65 1.63
C ASN A 79 -9.12 -0.34 2.43
N GLY A 80 -9.13 0.82 1.77
CA GLY A 80 -9.20 2.10 2.45
C GLY A 80 -10.60 2.49 2.92
N PRO A 81 -10.70 3.64 3.61
CA PRO A 81 -11.84 3.99 4.46
C PRO A 81 -13.12 4.31 3.68
N TYR A 82 -12.99 4.68 2.40
CA TYR A 82 -14.08 5.23 1.62
C TYR A 82 -14.11 4.69 0.19
N HIS A 83 -15.32 4.51 -0.34
CA HIS A 83 -15.56 4.33 -1.76
C HIS A 83 -15.81 5.68 -2.44
N VAL A 84 -15.28 5.83 -3.66
CA VAL A 84 -15.56 6.99 -4.52
C VAL A 84 -16.75 6.68 -5.42
N ASN A 85 -17.81 7.44 -5.27
CA ASN A 85 -19.05 7.29 -6.02
C ASN A 85 -19.32 8.51 -6.89
N LYS A 86 -20.24 8.36 -7.84
CA LYS A 86 -20.62 9.41 -8.79
C LYS A 86 -22.14 9.57 -8.82
N LYS A 87 -22.62 10.80 -8.59
CA LYS A 87 -24.04 11.14 -8.73
C LYS A 87 -24.42 11.26 -10.22
N ALA A 88 -25.73 11.20 -10.49
CA ALA A 88 -26.26 11.67 -11.77
C ALA A 88 -25.88 13.15 -11.96
N GLY A 89 -25.20 13.47 -13.07
CA GLY A 89 -24.63 14.80 -13.32
C GLY A 89 -23.11 14.90 -13.12
N GLY A 90 -22.47 13.88 -12.55
CA GLY A 90 -21.02 13.72 -12.57
C GLY A 90 -20.26 14.17 -11.32
N GLU A 91 -20.94 14.74 -10.34
CA GLU A 91 -20.38 15.08 -9.04
C GLU A 91 -19.91 13.82 -8.29
N LEU A 92 -18.68 13.85 -7.77
CA LEU A 92 -18.11 12.77 -6.97
C LEU A 92 -18.46 12.95 -5.49
N TYR A 93 -18.69 11.84 -4.79
CA TYR A 93 -18.91 11.84 -3.35
C TYR A 93 -18.34 10.57 -2.72
N LEU A 94 -18.04 10.63 -1.42
CA LEU A 94 -17.48 9.52 -0.66
C LEU A 94 -18.57 8.82 0.14
N THR A 95 -18.52 7.49 0.18
CA THR A 95 -19.29 6.67 1.14
C THR A 95 -18.34 5.85 1.97
N LEU A 96 -18.78 5.47 3.17
CA LEU A 96 -18.00 4.61 4.05
C LEU A 96 -17.75 3.23 3.42
N ASN A 97 -16.54 2.71 3.59
CA ASN A 97 -16.24 1.29 3.44
C ASN A 97 -16.30 0.63 4.82
N GLU A 98 -17.35 -0.16 5.05
CA GLU A 98 -17.57 -0.89 6.31
C GLU A 98 -16.53 -1.99 6.56
N PHE A 99 -15.84 -2.44 5.50
CA PHE A 99 -14.78 -3.47 5.57
C PHE A 99 -13.38 -2.88 5.48
N SER A 100 -13.24 -1.56 5.68
CA SER A 100 -11.93 -0.92 5.62
C SER A 100 -10.98 -1.48 6.68
N TRP A 101 -9.72 -1.61 6.30
CA TRP A 101 -8.65 -2.04 7.19
C TRP A 101 -8.38 -1.06 8.31
N ASN A 102 -8.75 0.22 8.16
CA ASN A 102 -8.61 1.18 9.25
C ASN A 102 -9.65 1.00 10.37
N SER A 103 -10.49 -0.04 10.31
CA SER A 103 -11.44 -0.34 11.40
C SER A 103 -10.74 -0.73 12.71
N ASN A 104 -9.55 -1.35 12.64
CA ASN A 104 -8.77 -1.80 13.82
C ASN A 104 -7.25 -1.62 13.62
N ALA A 105 -6.84 -0.67 12.78
CA ALA A 105 -5.43 -0.37 12.52
C ALA A 105 -5.28 1.05 11.99
N THR A 106 -4.13 1.68 12.26
CA THR A 106 -3.73 2.86 11.49
C THR A 106 -3.09 2.36 10.20
N VAL A 107 -3.58 2.80 9.04
CA VAL A 107 -3.13 2.29 7.73
C VAL A 107 -2.53 3.42 6.89
N LEU A 108 -1.34 3.19 6.36
CA LEU A 108 -0.52 4.11 5.57
C LEU A 108 -0.33 3.56 4.15
N TRP A 109 -0.89 4.23 3.15
CA TRP A 109 -0.72 3.92 1.73
C TRP A 109 0.39 4.78 1.14
N ILE A 110 1.42 4.14 0.60
CA ILE A 110 2.61 4.82 0.08
C ILE A 110 2.70 4.62 -1.43
N ASP A 111 2.79 5.71 -2.17
CA ASP A 111 3.08 5.65 -3.60
C ASP A 111 4.58 5.39 -3.79
N GLN A 112 4.93 4.18 -4.25
CA GLN A 112 6.31 3.76 -4.42
C GLN A 112 6.48 2.89 -5.66
N PRO A 113 7.65 2.91 -6.31
CA PRO A 113 8.80 3.81 -6.09
C PRO A 113 8.49 5.27 -6.49
N ALA A 114 9.48 6.17 -6.38
CA ALA A 114 9.39 7.52 -6.92
C ALA A 114 8.90 7.50 -8.38
N GLY A 115 7.97 8.40 -8.75
CA GLY A 115 7.29 8.41 -10.04
C GLY A 115 5.99 7.59 -10.10
N ALA A 116 5.71 6.73 -9.10
CA ALA A 116 4.40 6.12 -8.92
C ALA A 116 3.40 7.14 -8.37
N GLY A 117 2.18 7.19 -8.94
CA GLY A 117 1.10 8.04 -8.45
C GLY A 117 1.50 9.50 -8.27
N PHE A 118 1.46 9.99 -7.03
CA PHE A 118 1.85 11.36 -6.68
C PHE A 118 3.32 11.51 -6.27
N SER A 119 4.09 10.42 -6.15
CA SER A 119 5.51 10.48 -5.75
C SER A 119 6.40 11.05 -6.86
N TYR A 120 7.41 11.84 -6.48
CA TYR A 120 8.30 12.54 -7.41
C TYR A 120 9.74 12.07 -7.30
N GLY A 121 10.47 12.16 -8.41
CA GLY A 121 11.88 11.80 -8.52
C GLY A 121 12.14 10.83 -9.67
N VAL A 122 13.41 10.45 -9.86
CA VAL A 122 13.78 9.43 -10.85
C VAL A 122 13.43 8.05 -10.27
N PRO A 123 12.56 7.26 -10.94
CA PRO A 123 12.18 5.94 -10.46
C PRO A 123 13.38 4.99 -10.39
N ASP A 124 13.45 4.21 -9.32
CA ASP A 124 14.26 3.00 -9.21
C ASP A 124 13.32 1.86 -8.84
N PHE A 125 12.97 1.03 -9.82
CA PHE A 125 12.03 -0.08 -9.65
C PHE A 125 12.68 -1.33 -9.07
N GLY A 126 14.01 -1.33 -8.88
CA GLY A 126 14.73 -2.45 -8.29
C GLY A 126 14.43 -2.59 -6.80
N GLU A 127 14.35 -3.83 -6.31
CA GLU A 127 13.99 -4.15 -4.93
C GLU A 127 14.92 -3.47 -3.92
N LYS A 128 16.22 -3.39 -4.24
CA LYS A 128 17.21 -2.70 -3.41
C LYS A 128 16.94 -1.19 -3.33
N GLY A 129 16.57 -0.57 -4.44
CA GLY A 129 16.23 0.85 -4.51
C GLY A 129 15.00 1.15 -3.67
N VAL A 130 13.92 0.42 -3.93
CA VAL A 130 12.66 0.50 -3.16
C VAL A 130 12.92 0.28 -1.67
N ALA A 131 13.65 -0.76 -1.28
CA ALA A 131 13.88 -1.05 0.13
C ALA A 131 14.68 0.07 0.84
N ASN A 132 15.68 0.66 0.17
CA ASN A 132 16.42 1.81 0.72
C ASN A 132 15.54 3.06 0.88
N ASP A 133 14.72 3.34 -0.14
CA ASP A 133 13.79 4.48 -0.12
C ASP A 133 12.72 4.28 0.97
N MET A 134 12.16 3.07 1.11
CA MET A 134 11.16 2.73 2.12
C MET A 134 11.71 2.80 3.55
N TRP A 135 12.96 2.40 3.79
CA TRP A 135 13.63 2.63 5.07
C TRP A 135 13.73 4.12 5.39
N SER A 136 14.22 4.91 4.43
CA SER A 136 14.38 6.36 4.58
C SER A 136 13.03 7.04 4.83
N PHE A 137 12.00 6.59 4.10
CA PHE A 137 10.62 7.01 4.27
C PHE A 137 10.13 6.71 5.69
N LEU A 138 10.29 5.49 6.18
CA LEU A 138 9.79 5.10 7.50
C LEU A 138 10.44 5.91 8.62
N MET A 139 11.75 6.12 8.56
CA MET A 139 12.46 6.95 9.54
C MET A 139 12.02 8.42 9.46
N GLY A 140 11.83 8.97 8.26
CA GLY A 140 11.29 10.31 8.06
C GLY A 140 9.85 10.45 8.56
N PHE A 141 9.04 9.41 8.34
CA PHE A 141 7.65 9.35 8.81
C PHE A 141 7.57 9.31 10.33
N TYR A 142 8.36 8.46 11.00
CA TYR A 142 8.42 8.44 12.47
C TYR A 142 8.98 9.72 13.07
N LYS A 143 9.92 10.39 12.39
CA LYS A 143 10.34 11.74 12.81
C LYS A 143 9.18 12.75 12.76
N LYS A 144 8.32 12.66 11.74
CA LYS A 144 7.13 13.53 11.60
C LYS A 144 6.02 13.13 12.59
N TYR A 145 5.86 11.84 12.83
CA TYR A 145 4.80 11.23 13.65
C TYR A 145 5.38 10.24 14.67
N PRO A 146 6.06 10.73 15.72
CA PRO A 146 6.81 9.87 16.64
C PRO A 146 5.92 8.89 17.42
N LYS A 147 4.63 9.20 17.59
CA LYS A 147 3.67 8.36 18.32
C LYS A 147 3.46 6.96 17.70
N TYR A 148 3.73 6.78 16.41
CA TYR A 148 3.51 5.48 15.74
C TYR A 148 4.73 4.56 15.81
N GLN A 149 5.91 5.06 16.17
CA GLN A 149 7.16 4.28 16.11
C GLN A 149 7.15 3.05 17.03
N GLY A 150 6.45 3.12 18.16
CA GLY A 150 6.35 2.02 19.13
C GLY A 150 5.25 0.99 18.83
N LEU A 151 4.35 1.25 17.87
CA LEU A 151 3.25 0.35 17.54
C LEU A 151 3.76 -0.88 16.80
N ASP A 152 3.02 -1.98 16.90
CA ASP A 152 3.26 -3.19 16.11
C ASP A 152 3.10 -2.86 14.62
N LEU A 153 4.21 -2.91 13.88
CA LEU A 153 4.27 -2.60 12.46
C LEU A 153 4.05 -3.86 11.63
N HIS A 154 3.20 -3.74 10.62
CA HIS A 154 3.01 -4.74 9.57
C HIS A 154 3.20 -4.13 8.18
N ILE A 155 3.86 -4.86 7.28
CA ILE A 155 4.08 -4.40 5.90
C ILE A 155 3.37 -5.34 4.95
N PHE A 156 2.29 -4.84 4.36
CA PHE A 156 1.39 -5.59 3.50
C PHE A 156 1.41 -5.04 2.07
N GLY A 157 1.12 -5.89 1.10
CA GLY A 157 1.05 -5.45 -0.29
C GLY A 157 0.49 -6.49 -1.23
N GLU A 158 0.29 -6.08 -2.48
CA GLU A 158 -0.31 -6.92 -3.52
C GLU A 158 0.50 -6.94 -4.82
N SER A 159 0.35 -8.02 -5.60
CA SER A 159 0.87 -8.13 -6.97
C SER A 159 2.41 -8.06 -6.99
N TYR A 160 3.01 -7.14 -7.74
CA TYR A 160 4.47 -6.98 -7.76
C TYR A 160 5.06 -6.56 -6.39
N ALA A 161 4.23 -6.10 -5.45
CA ALA A 161 4.68 -5.92 -4.08
C ALA A 161 5.09 -7.24 -3.40
N GLY A 162 4.81 -8.40 -4.02
CA GLY A 162 5.45 -9.66 -3.65
C GLY A 162 6.98 -9.65 -3.71
N HIS A 163 7.57 -8.75 -4.50
CA HIS A 163 9.02 -8.46 -4.47
C HIS A 163 9.36 -7.38 -3.43
N TYR A 164 8.56 -6.30 -3.37
CA TYR A 164 8.86 -5.12 -2.56
C TYR A 164 8.68 -5.32 -1.06
N VAL A 165 7.64 -6.04 -0.64
CA VAL A 165 7.34 -6.27 0.77
C VAL A 165 8.46 -7.08 1.45
N PRO A 166 8.91 -8.25 0.92
CA PRO A 166 10.05 -8.95 1.49
C PRO A 166 11.35 -8.15 1.48
N ALA A 167 11.63 -7.42 0.38
CA ALA A 167 12.85 -6.61 0.28
C ALA A 167 12.88 -5.48 1.33
N THR A 168 11.74 -4.82 1.54
CA THR A 168 11.59 -3.77 2.55
C THR A 168 11.73 -4.33 3.96
N ALA A 169 11.08 -5.46 4.25
CA ALA A 169 11.19 -6.11 5.55
C ALA A 169 12.63 -6.56 5.86
N ALA A 170 13.32 -7.19 4.90
CA ALA A 170 14.71 -7.58 5.05
C ALA A 170 15.60 -6.37 5.36
N LYS A 171 15.39 -5.26 4.64
CA LYS A 171 16.13 -4.01 4.88
C LYS A 171 15.89 -3.42 6.27
N ILE A 172 14.67 -3.50 6.78
CA ILE A 172 14.34 -3.06 8.15
C ILE A 172 15.07 -3.94 9.17
N ILE A 173 15.01 -5.26 9.03
CA ILE A 173 15.67 -6.22 9.93
C ILE A 173 17.18 -5.98 9.97
N ASP A 174 17.81 -5.86 8.80
CA ASP A 174 19.26 -5.61 8.68
C ASP A 174 19.67 -4.30 9.35
N ASN A 175 18.88 -3.24 9.15
CA ASN A 175 19.17 -1.93 9.72
C ASN A 175 18.95 -1.88 11.24
N ILE A 176 17.96 -2.61 11.77
CA ILE A 176 17.78 -2.78 13.23
C ILE A 176 18.99 -3.52 13.81
N ALA A 177 19.41 -4.62 13.19
CA ALA A 177 20.57 -5.41 13.64
C ALA A 177 21.87 -4.58 13.60
N ALA A 178 21.97 -3.62 12.68
CA ALA A 178 23.07 -2.67 12.60
C ALA A 178 22.95 -1.46 13.54
N GLY A 179 21.90 -1.37 14.37
CA GLY A 179 21.68 -0.27 15.31
C GLY A 179 21.32 1.06 14.64
N MET A 180 20.75 1.04 13.45
CA MET A 180 20.45 2.25 12.66
C MET A 180 19.09 2.90 12.98
N GLY A 181 18.27 2.26 13.81
CA GLY A 181 16.96 2.76 14.22
C GLY A 181 16.12 1.68 14.90
N GLU A 182 15.00 2.10 15.46
CA GLU A 182 14.06 1.22 16.16
C GLU A 182 12.75 1.12 15.38
N VAL A 183 12.38 -0.11 15.02
CA VAL A 183 11.13 -0.43 14.33
C VAL A 183 10.60 -1.74 14.89
N ASN A 184 9.34 -1.75 15.33
CA ASN A 184 8.70 -2.93 15.90
C ASN A 184 7.98 -3.75 14.81
N LEU A 185 8.74 -4.28 13.83
CA LEU A 185 8.19 -5.07 12.72
C LEU A 185 7.72 -6.44 13.20
N LYS A 186 6.42 -6.71 13.07
CA LYS A 186 5.79 -7.96 13.54
C LYS A 186 5.44 -8.94 12.43
N SER A 187 5.00 -8.47 11.26
CA SER A 187 4.72 -9.38 10.16
C SER A 187 4.76 -8.72 8.80
N ILE A 188 4.84 -9.58 7.78
CA ILE A 188 4.54 -9.20 6.40
C ILE A 188 3.42 -10.07 5.85
N ALA A 189 2.67 -9.52 4.90
CA ALA A 189 1.63 -10.24 4.17
C ALA A 189 1.58 -9.82 2.71
N ILE A 190 1.32 -10.79 1.84
CA ILE A 190 1.33 -10.57 0.40
C ILE A 190 0.06 -11.17 -0.20
N GLY A 191 -0.80 -10.31 -0.75
CA GLY A 191 -1.97 -10.70 -1.54
C GLY A 191 -1.57 -10.94 -2.98
N ASN A 192 -1.95 -12.08 -3.56
CA ASN A 192 -1.83 -12.37 -5.00
C ASN A 192 -0.46 -11.99 -5.60
N GLY A 193 0.61 -12.18 -4.83
CA GLY A 193 1.91 -11.62 -5.16
C GLY A 193 2.68 -12.43 -6.19
N LEU A 194 3.48 -11.73 -7.01
CA LEU A 194 4.58 -12.36 -7.74
C LEU A 194 5.79 -12.44 -6.79
N THR A 195 6.14 -13.63 -6.34
CA THR A 195 7.19 -13.87 -5.33
C THR A 195 8.24 -14.87 -5.83
N ALA A 196 7.81 -15.86 -6.61
CA ALA A 196 8.66 -16.88 -7.21
C ALA A 196 8.27 -17.07 -8.69
N PRO A 197 8.66 -16.14 -9.59
CA PRO A 197 8.23 -16.14 -10.99
C PRO A 197 8.49 -17.47 -11.70
N GLY A 198 9.65 -18.10 -11.44
CA GLY A 198 9.99 -19.40 -12.03
C GLY A 198 8.98 -20.50 -11.72
N VAL A 199 8.46 -20.56 -10.49
CA VAL A 199 7.43 -21.53 -10.08
C VAL A 199 6.06 -21.08 -10.57
N GLN A 200 5.71 -19.80 -10.36
CA GLN A 200 4.38 -19.28 -10.66
C GLN A 200 4.07 -19.31 -12.17
N PHE A 201 5.07 -19.06 -13.03
CA PHE A 201 4.87 -19.08 -14.48
C PHE A 201 4.48 -20.45 -15.02
N GLU A 202 4.93 -21.54 -14.39
CA GLU A 202 4.54 -22.91 -14.76
C GLU A 202 3.04 -23.18 -14.53
N HIS A 203 2.40 -22.42 -13.64
CA HIS A 203 0.99 -22.60 -13.29
C HIS A 203 0.01 -21.81 -14.17
N TYR A 204 0.45 -20.91 -15.05
CA TYR A 204 -0.46 -20.11 -15.87
C TYR A 204 -1.31 -20.96 -16.81
N LEU A 205 -0.69 -21.88 -17.56
CA LEU A 205 -1.41 -22.73 -18.52
C LEU A 205 -2.37 -23.71 -17.82
N PRO A 206 -1.97 -24.42 -16.76
CA PRO A 206 -2.90 -25.22 -15.96
C PRO A 206 -4.08 -24.40 -15.41
N TYR A 207 -3.82 -23.22 -14.83
CA TYR A 207 -4.86 -22.37 -14.27
C TYR A 207 -5.85 -21.89 -15.35
N ALA A 208 -5.35 -21.41 -16.48
CA ALA A 208 -6.19 -20.96 -17.60
C ALA A 208 -7.11 -22.09 -18.11
N LYS A 209 -6.62 -23.33 -18.17
CA LYS A 209 -7.41 -24.52 -18.58
C LYS A 209 -8.57 -24.79 -17.63
N VAL A 210 -8.35 -24.72 -16.32
CA VAL A 210 -9.40 -24.98 -15.33
C VAL A 210 -10.43 -23.85 -15.30
N CYS A 211 -9.97 -22.61 -15.37
CA CYS A 211 -10.84 -21.43 -15.33
C CYS A 211 -11.56 -21.16 -16.65
N GLN A 212 -11.19 -21.85 -17.73
CA GLN A 212 -11.73 -21.65 -19.08
C GLN A 212 -11.76 -20.17 -19.50
N CYS A 213 -10.77 -19.37 -19.06
CA CYS A 213 -10.79 -17.90 -19.16
C CYS A 213 -10.93 -17.36 -20.59
N TRP A 214 -10.73 -18.20 -21.61
CA TRP A 214 -10.88 -17.83 -23.03
C TRP A 214 -12.32 -17.99 -23.56
N GLN A 215 -13.24 -18.57 -22.78
CA GLN A 215 -14.63 -18.72 -23.17
C GLN A 215 -15.39 -17.38 -23.02
N PRO A 216 -16.39 -17.07 -23.87
CA PRO A 216 -17.18 -15.84 -23.75
C PRO A 216 -17.97 -15.73 -22.44
N ASN A 217 -18.29 -16.86 -21.82
CA ASN A 217 -18.95 -16.99 -20.51
C ASN A 217 -18.29 -18.15 -19.74
N PRO A 218 -17.11 -17.92 -19.13
CA PRO A 218 -16.41 -18.99 -18.42
C PRO A 218 -17.28 -19.45 -17.24
N THR A 219 -17.46 -20.76 -17.12
CA THR A 219 -18.04 -21.34 -15.91
C THR A 219 -17.07 -21.08 -14.76
N PRO A 220 -17.52 -20.62 -13.57
CA PRO A 220 -16.62 -20.44 -12.43
C PRO A 220 -15.80 -21.72 -12.21
N PRO A 221 -14.47 -21.63 -12.11
CA PRO A 221 -13.63 -22.80 -11.90
C PRO A 221 -14.08 -23.56 -10.66
N ASN A 222 -14.15 -24.89 -10.76
CA ASN A 222 -14.25 -25.70 -9.56
C ASN A 222 -12.88 -25.66 -8.86
N PHE A 223 -12.75 -24.79 -7.87
CA PHE A 223 -11.49 -24.57 -7.13
C PHE A 223 -10.96 -25.82 -6.42
N THR A 224 -11.75 -26.90 -6.29
CA THR A 224 -11.23 -28.20 -5.79
C THR A 224 -10.34 -28.94 -6.79
N GLN A 225 -10.32 -28.51 -8.06
CA GLN A 225 -9.48 -29.10 -9.12
C GLN A 225 -8.15 -28.35 -9.31
N ILE A 226 -8.01 -27.19 -8.66
CA ILE A 226 -6.76 -26.43 -8.61
C ILE A 226 -6.11 -26.83 -7.27
N HIS A 227 -4.86 -27.30 -7.30
CA HIS A 227 -4.04 -27.41 -6.08
C HIS A 227 -4.15 -26.10 -5.26
N PRO A 228 -4.01 -26.14 -3.92
CA PRO A 228 -4.75 -25.29 -2.98
C PRO A 228 -4.66 -23.79 -3.32
N PRO A 229 -5.69 -22.99 -2.93
CA PRO A 229 -5.83 -21.59 -3.29
C PRO A 229 -4.51 -20.83 -3.13
N SER A 230 -4.27 -19.86 -4.02
CA SER A 230 -3.10 -18.97 -3.97
C SER A 230 -2.84 -18.57 -2.52
N PRO A 231 -1.71 -19.00 -1.93
CA PRO A 231 -1.50 -18.83 -0.52
C PRO A 231 -1.41 -17.34 -0.19
N HIS A 232 -2.37 -16.84 0.59
CA HIS A 232 -2.18 -15.63 1.36
C HIS A 232 -1.18 -15.97 2.46
N PHE A 233 0.05 -15.51 2.30
CA PHE A 233 1.08 -15.75 3.31
C PHE A 233 1.11 -14.57 4.26
N ILE A 234 0.91 -14.84 5.55
CA ILE A 234 1.30 -13.96 6.62
C ILE A 234 2.55 -14.57 7.25
N ILE A 235 3.68 -13.89 7.13
CA ILE A 235 4.94 -14.29 7.77
C ILE A 235 5.06 -13.48 9.05
N GLN A 236 4.87 -14.15 10.18
CA GLN A 236 5.13 -13.56 11.50
C GLN A 236 6.64 -13.50 11.73
N ILE A 237 7.13 -12.33 12.15
CA ILE A 237 8.52 -12.10 12.50
C ILE A 237 8.64 -12.32 14.02
N PRO A 238 9.48 -13.27 14.46
CA PRO A 238 9.68 -13.51 15.88
C PRO A 238 10.32 -12.27 16.56
N PRO A 239 10.09 -12.09 17.88
CA PRO A 239 10.67 -10.98 18.64
C PRO A 239 12.20 -11.01 18.69
#